data_AF-A0A357VBQ4-F1
#
_entry.id   AF-A0A357VBQ4-F1
#
_cell.length_a   1.000
_cell.length_b   1.000
_cell.length_c   1.000
_cell.angle_alpha   90.00
_cell.angle_beta   90.00
_cell.angle_gamma   90.00
#
_symmetry.space_group_name_H-M   'P 1'
#
loop_
_entity.id
_entity.type
_entity.pdbx_description
1 polymer ?
#
loop_
_entity_poly.entity_id
_entity_poly.type
_entity_poly.pdbx_seq_one_letter_code
_entity_poly.pdbx_strand_id
1 'polypeptide(L)'
;MPIFPRKNFLLGLCLSPIAAIVLLAALLSGCSLIDSQADKRLGEACTPEVRLMRAAMFTDLMKVHFGDEVPRHVAQLHDKLELMAEAVNAGAGLDAAGDAYKLTFVKTVLQLALHRGKEITLGGLDDAVDWLRSIPERGVVIAADVNGIEARVQILCAGLAKP
;
A
#
# COMPACT_ATOMS: atom_id res chain seq x y z
N MET A 1 45.71 -11.43 49.24
CA MET A 1 44.79 -10.57 48.48
C MET A 1 43.36 -11.00 48.80
N PRO A 2 42.50 -10.12 49.36
CA PRO A 2 41.16 -10.49 49.82
C PRO A 2 40.10 -10.13 48.77
N ILE A 3 39.22 -11.06 48.39
CA ILE A 3 38.00 -10.74 47.61
C ILE A 3 36.86 -11.67 48.04
N PHE A 4 35.90 -11.10 48.78
CA PHE A 4 34.55 -11.65 48.94
C PHE A 4 33.77 -11.49 47.62
N PRO A 5 32.94 -12.46 47.21
CA PRO A 5 31.80 -12.18 46.36
C PRO A 5 30.48 -12.17 47.14
N ARG A 6 29.68 -11.15 46.83
CA ARG A 6 28.33 -10.88 47.30
C ARG A 6 27.31 -11.90 46.79
N LYS A 7 26.40 -12.23 47.71
CA LYS A 7 25.10 -12.91 47.59
C LYS A 7 24.34 -12.66 46.27
N ASN A 8 24.09 -13.75 45.55
CA ASN A 8 22.86 -13.99 44.79
C ASN A 8 21.75 -14.38 45.78
N PHE A 9 20.56 -13.76 45.70
CA PHE A 9 19.25 -14.44 45.71
C PHE A 9 18.10 -13.41 45.88
N LEU A 10 17.32 -13.28 44.81
CA LEU A 10 15.85 -13.42 44.78
C LEU A 10 14.98 -12.53 45.70
N LEU A 11 14.50 -11.42 45.13
CA LEU A 11 13.07 -11.09 45.15
C LEU A 11 12.60 -11.25 43.68
N GLY A 12 11.60 -12.05 43.31
CA GLY A 12 10.35 -12.30 44.03
C GLY A 12 9.20 -11.47 43.43
N LEU A 13 9.08 -11.38 42.09
CA LEU A 13 7.89 -10.85 41.42
C LEU A 13 7.07 -12.03 40.88
N CYS A 14 6.09 -12.44 41.68
CA CYS A 14 5.03 -13.36 41.28
C CYS A 14 4.09 -12.65 40.29
N LEU A 15 4.45 -12.65 39.00
CA LEU A 15 3.51 -12.33 37.93
C LEU A 15 2.65 -13.58 37.68
N SER A 16 1.42 -13.53 38.18
CA SER A 16 0.40 -14.55 37.94
C SER A 16 0.23 -14.79 36.43
N PRO A 17 0.18 -16.05 35.95
CA PRO A 17 0.02 -16.36 34.53
C PRO A 17 -1.28 -15.79 33.94
N ILE A 18 -2.25 -15.45 34.79
CA ILE A 18 -3.52 -14.83 34.38
C ILE A 18 -3.30 -13.38 33.89
N ALA A 19 -2.38 -12.64 34.50
CA ALA A 19 -2.06 -11.27 34.07
C ALA A 19 -1.37 -11.24 32.70
N ALA A 20 -0.57 -12.26 32.38
CA ALA A 20 0.04 -12.43 31.06
C ALA A 20 -0.99 -12.76 29.97
N ILE A 21 -2.03 -13.53 30.29
CA ILE A 21 -3.07 -13.94 29.33
C ILE A 21 -4.03 -12.79 28.99
N VAL A 22 -4.39 -11.95 29.97
CA VAL A 22 -5.24 -10.77 29.71
C VAL A 22 -4.50 -9.70 28.87
N LEU A 23 -3.19 -9.53 29.08
CA LEU A 23 -2.38 -8.64 28.26
C LEU A 23 -2.19 -9.17 26.83
N LEU A 24 -2.11 -10.48 26.64
CA LEU A 24 -2.01 -11.11 25.32
C LEU A 24 -3.36 -11.10 24.56
N ALA A 25 -4.48 -11.26 25.28
CA ALA A 25 -5.82 -11.18 24.68
C ALA A 25 -6.18 -9.75 24.26
N ALA A 26 -5.71 -8.72 24.97
CA ALA A 26 -5.85 -7.33 24.57
C ALA A 26 -5.02 -6.97 23.32
N LEU A 27 -3.88 -7.62 23.12
CA LEU A 27 -3.05 -7.47 21.91
C LEU A 27 -3.60 -8.27 20.71
N LEU A 28 -4.32 -9.36 20.94
CA LEU A 28 -4.93 -10.17 19.87
C LEU A 28 -6.33 -9.70 19.45
N SER A 29 -7.06 -9.00 20.31
CA SER A 29 -8.39 -8.46 20.00
C SER A 29 -8.33 -7.12 19.24
N GLY A 30 -7.15 -6.51 19.14
CA GLY A 30 -6.91 -5.24 18.44
C GLY A 30 -6.50 -5.37 16.97
N CYS A 31 -6.24 -6.59 16.47
CA CYS A 31 -5.70 -6.78 15.13
C CYS A 31 -6.74 -7.10 14.05
N SER A 32 -7.94 -7.57 14.38
CA SER A 32 -8.94 -7.96 13.36
C SER A 32 -9.87 -6.82 12.89
N LEU A 33 -9.93 -5.70 13.62
CA LEU A 33 -10.75 -4.54 13.23
C LEU A 33 -9.97 -3.51 12.40
N ILE A 34 -8.64 -3.51 12.48
CA ILE A 34 -7.78 -2.62 11.66
C ILE A 34 -7.55 -3.22 10.26
N ASP A 35 -7.48 -4.55 10.13
CA ASP A 35 -7.36 -5.22 8.82
C ASP A 35 -8.58 -4.97 7.91
N SER A 36 -9.80 -4.93 8.44
CA SER A 36 -10.99 -4.64 7.61
C SER A 36 -11.06 -3.20 7.07
N GLN A 37 -10.29 -2.27 7.65
CA GLN A 37 -10.12 -0.91 7.11
C GLN A 37 -8.88 -0.79 6.23
N ALA A 38 -7.83 -1.58 6.47
CA ALA A 38 -6.66 -1.65 5.60
C ALA A 38 -6.98 -2.33 4.26
N ASP A 39 -7.71 -3.45 4.27
CA ASP A 39 -8.18 -4.14 3.05
C ASP A 39 -9.14 -3.27 2.21
N LYS A 40 -9.89 -2.36 2.87
CA LYS A 40 -10.73 -1.35 2.22
C LYS A 40 -9.99 -0.10 1.76
N ARG A 41 -8.78 0.15 2.25
CA ARG A 41 -8.06 1.40 1.99
C ARG A 41 -7.42 1.44 0.62
N LEU A 42 -6.99 0.30 0.08
CA LEU A 42 -6.28 0.26 -1.19
C LEU A 42 -6.67 -0.92 -2.11
N GLY A 43 -7.43 -1.90 -1.63
CA GLY A 43 -7.63 -3.19 -2.31
C GLY A 43 -8.79 -3.29 -3.29
N GLU A 44 -10.03 -3.36 -2.80
CA GLU A 44 -11.20 -3.62 -3.63
C GLU A 44 -11.93 -2.35 -4.04
N ALA A 45 -11.51 -1.75 -5.16
CA ALA A 45 -12.42 -0.85 -5.84
C ALA A 45 -13.67 -1.65 -6.24
N CYS A 46 -14.83 -1.15 -5.82
CA CYS A 46 -16.13 -1.81 -5.81
C CYS A 46 -16.67 -2.24 -7.17
N THR A 47 -16.19 -1.64 -8.27
CA THR A 47 -16.58 -2.02 -9.63
C THR A 47 -15.38 -1.97 -10.58
N PRO A 48 -15.45 -2.65 -11.74
CA PRO A 48 -14.43 -2.54 -12.79
C PRO A 48 -14.11 -1.09 -13.20
N GLU A 49 -15.13 -0.23 -13.31
CA GLU A 49 -14.96 1.18 -13.69
C GLU A 49 -14.19 1.96 -12.63
N VAL A 50 -14.47 1.73 -11.35
CA VAL A 50 -13.74 2.37 -10.25
C VAL A 50 -12.31 1.85 -10.18
N ARG A 51 -12.07 0.55 -10.45
CA ARG A 51 -10.72 -0.04 -10.56
C ARG A 51 -9.93 0.62 -11.69
N LEU A 52 -10.54 0.81 -12.86
CA LEU A 52 -9.95 1.49 -14.01
C LEU A 52 -9.65 2.96 -13.71
N MET A 53 -10.60 3.69 -13.13
CA MET A 53 -10.42 5.09 -12.75
C MET A 53 -9.25 5.26 -11.77
N ARG A 54 -9.15 4.39 -10.75
CA ARG A 54 -8.04 4.42 -9.80
C ARG A 54 -6.70 4.20 -10.50
N ALA A 55 -6.61 3.20 -11.38
CA ALA A 55 -5.42 2.95 -12.17
C ALA A 55 -5.07 4.16 -13.06
N ALA A 56 -6.06 4.82 -13.67
CA ALA A 56 -5.82 6.02 -14.47
C ALA A 56 -5.18 7.14 -13.64
N MET A 57 -5.74 7.43 -12.45
CA MET A 57 -5.19 8.48 -11.59
C MET A 57 -3.77 8.17 -11.08
N PHE A 58 -3.47 6.90 -10.78
CA PHE A 58 -2.11 6.51 -10.42
C PHE A 58 -1.13 6.63 -11.60
N THR A 59 -1.57 6.30 -12.82
CA THR A 59 -0.75 6.52 -14.02
C THR A 59 -0.50 8.01 -14.26
N ASP A 60 -1.52 8.86 -14.08
CA ASP A 60 -1.37 10.31 -14.21
C ASP A 60 -0.42 10.87 -13.15
N LEU A 61 -0.51 10.40 -11.89
CA LEU A 61 0.44 10.75 -10.84
C LEU A 61 1.87 10.40 -11.27
N MET A 62 2.10 9.18 -11.76
CA MET A 62 3.42 8.76 -12.23
C MET A 62 3.93 9.61 -13.40
N LYS A 63 3.04 9.96 -14.33
CA LYS A 63 3.38 10.81 -15.48
C LYS A 63 3.73 12.23 -15.06
N VAL A 64 2.91 12.86 -14.23
CA VAL A 64 3.09 14.25 -13.77
C VAL A 64 4.38 14.38 -12.97
N HIS A 65 4.62 13.46 -12.03
CA HIS A 65 5.74 13.59 -11.12
C HIS A 65 7.02 12.94 -11.64
N PHE A 66 6.96 11.92 -12.48
CA PHE A 66 8.14 11.09 -12.83
C PHE A 66 8.23 10.77 -14.32
N GLY A 67 7.39 11.38 -15.17
CA GLY A 67 7.34 11.14 -16.61
C GLY A 67 8.69 11.34 -17.30
N ASP A 68 9.47 12.33 -16.87
CA ASP A 68 10.77 12.63 -17.47
C ASP A 68 11.88 11.69 -16.99
N GLU A 69 11.75 11.11 -15.79
CA GLU A 69 12.75 10.23 -15.19
C GLU A 69 12.62 8.79 -15.71
N VAL A 70 11.38 8.31 -15.87
CA VAL A 70 11.09 6.95 -16.30
C VAL A 70 10.05 6.90 -17.44
N PRO A 71 10.25 7.64 -18.55
CA PRO A 71 9.25 7.83 -19.60
C PRO A 71 8.78 6.52 -20.23
N ARG A 72 9.70 5.58 -20.45
CA ARG A 72 9.39 4.26 -21.02
C ARG A 72 8.49 3.43 -20.10
N HIS A 73 8.68 3.52 -18.79
CA HIS A 73 7.91 2.74 -17.82
C HIS A 73 6.55 3.37 -17.54
N VAL A 74 6.45 4.70 -17.61
CA VAL A 74 5.16 5.41 -17.60
C VAL A 74 4.36 5.10 -18.87
N ALA A 75 5.00 5.01 -20.04
CA ALA A 75 4.32 4.56 -21.27
C ALA A 75 3.78 3.13 -21.13
N GLN A 76 4.56 2.21 -20.57
CA GLN A 76 4.10 0.84 -20.29
C GLN A 76 2.90 0.80 -19.34
N LEU A 77 2.82 1.72 -18.37
CA LEU A 77 1.66 1.87 -17.51
C LEU A 77 0.40 2.30 -18.28
N HIS A 78 0.55 3.23 -19.22
CA HIS A 78 -0.55 3.61 -20.12
C HIS A 78 -1.02 2.43 -20.98
N ASP A 79 -0.11 1.63 -21.56
CA ASP A 79 -0.48 0.44 -22.33
C ASP A 79 -1.32 -0.54 -21.49
N LYS A 80 -0.99 -0.72 -20.21
CA LYS A 80 -1.77 -1.59 -19.31
C LYS A 80 -3.10 -0.98 -18.89
N LEU A 81 -3.16 0.35 -18.77
CA LEU A 81 -4.41 1.05 -18.52
C LEU A 81 -5.37 0.91 -19.70
N GLU A 82 -4.87 0.97 -20.94
CA GLU A 82 -5.67 0.73 -22.15
C GLU A 82 -6.26 -0.68 -22.17
N LEU A 83 -5.48 -1.72 -21.82
CA LEU A 83 -5.98 -3.08 -21.68
C LEU A 83 -7.09 -3.21 -20.62
N MET A 84 -6.97 -2.48 -19.50
CA MET A 84 -8.06 -2.43 -18.52
C MET A 84 -9.30 -1.74 -19.10
N ALA A 85 -9.14 -0.65 -19.85
CA ALA A 85 -10.25 0.05 -20.47
C ALA A 85 -10.97 -0.82 -21.52
N GLU A 86 -10.22 -1.56 -22.34
CA GLU A 86 -10.75 -2.54 -23.28
C GLU A 86 -11.58 -3.62 -22.58
N ALA A 87 -11.06 -4.16 -21.47
CA ALA A 87 -11.77 -5.16 -20.69
C ALA A 87 -13.08 -4.61 -20.07
N VAL A 88 -13.07 -3.39 -19.51
CA VAL A 88 -14.31 -2.73 -19.02
C VAL A 88 -15.29 -2.53 -20.17
N ASN A 89 -14.85 -2.02 -21.31
CA ASN A 89 -15.70 -1.78 -22.48
C ASN A 89 -16.31 -3.07 -23.04
N ALA A 90 -15.59 -4.19 -22.92
CA ALA A 90 -16.07 -5.52 -23.29
C ALA A 90 -17.01 -6.16 -22.23
N GLY A 91 -17.21 -5.52 -21.08
CA GLY A 91 -17.95 -6.10 -19.95
C GLY A 91 -17.24 -7.28 -19.28
N ALA A 92 -15.92 -7.41 -19.49
CA ALA A 92 -15.10 -8.46 -18.91
C ALA A 92 -14.62 -8.10 -17.50
N GLY A 93 -14.33 -9.11 -16.69
CA GLY A 93 -13.66 -8.93 -15.40
C GLY A 93 -12.25 -8.35 -15.56
N LEU A 94 -11.81 -7.57 -14.58
CA LEU A 94 -10.51 -6.87 -14.60
C LEU A 94 -9.37 -7.62 -13.91
N ASP A 95 -9.53 -8.89 -13.56
CA ASP A 95 -8.52 -9.55 -12.72
C ASP A 95 -7.18 -9.69 -13.45
N ALA A 96 -7.17 -10.27 -14.64
CA ALA A 96 -5.94 -10.39 -15.43
C ALA A 96 -5.37 -9.03 -15.87
N ALA A 97 -6.20 -8.13 -16.40
CA ALA A 97 -5.76 -6.81 -16.86
C ALA A 97 -5.28 -5.92 -15.71
N GLY A 98 -5.98 -5.97 -14.57
CA GLY A 98 -5.64 -5.25 -13.36
C GLY A 98 -4.39 -5.80 -12.67
N ASP A 99 -4.15 -7.11 -12.70
CA ASP A 99 -2.90 -7.71 -12.21
C ASP A 99 -1.71 -7.32 -13.07
N ALA A 100 -1.88 -7.31 -14.40
CA ALA A 100 -0.86 -6.83 -15.32
C ALA A 100 -0.52 -5.34 -15.09
N TYR A 101 -1.54 -4.51 -14.82
CA TYR A 101 -1.34 -3.11 -14.43
C TYR A 101 -0.58 -3.00 -13.10
N LYS A 102 -1.04 -3.68 -12.03
CA LYS A 102 -0.41 -3.65 -10.70
C LYS A 102 1.06 -4.04 -10.77
N LEU A 103 1.39 -5.13 -11.45
CA LEU A 103 2.79 -5.56 -11.64
C LEU A 103 3.62 -4.53 -12.39
N THR A 104 3.04 -3.91 -13.43
CA THR A 104 3.72 -2.87 -14.20
C THR A 104 3.96 -1.62 -13.34
N PHE A 105 3.01 -1.24 -12.49
CA PHE A 105 3.17 -0.15 -11.54
C PHE A 105 4.32 -0.39 -10.57
N VAL A 106 4.32 -1.55 -9.89
CA VAL A 106 5.41 -1.93 -8.98
C VAL A 106 6.75 -1.91 -9.71
N LYS A 107 6.81 -2.47 -10.92
CA LYS A 107 8.02 -2.43 -11.75
C LYS A 107 8.45 -1.00 -12.07
N THR A 108 7.54 -0.11 -12.43
CA THR A 108 7.85 1.29 -12.71
C THR A 108 8.45 1.98 -11.49
N VAL A 109 7.90 1.74 -10.29
CA VAL A 109 8.45 2.29 -9.04
C VAL A 109 9.83 1.72 -8.73
N LEU A 110 10.06 0.42 -8.92
CA LEU A 110 11.40 -0.18 -8.80
C LEU A 110 12.40 0.47 -9.75
N GLN A 111 12.01 0.72 -11.00
CA GLN A 111 12.88 1.34 -11.99
C GLN A 111 13.19 2.80 -11.64
N LEU A 112 12.21 3.54 -11.10
CA LEU A 112 12.43 4.88 -10.56
C LEU A 112 13.42 4.88 -9.39
N ALA A 113 13.28 3.92 -8.46
CA ALA A 113 14.20 3.76 -7.35
C ALA A 113 15.63 3.47 -7.83
N LEU A 114 15.78 2.54 -8.78
CA LEU A 114 17.07 2.23 -9.40
C LEU A 114 17.67 3.42 -10.14
N HIS A 115 16.87 4.17 -10.90
CA HIS A 115 17.29 5.40 -11.57
C HIS A 115 17.87 6.42 -10.59
N ARG A 116 17.34 6.44 -9.36
CA ARG A 116 17.76 7.32 -8.25
C ARG A 116 18.84 6.71 -7.36
N GLY A 117 19.42 5.57 -7.76
CA GLY A 117 20.48 4.89 -7.00
C GLY A 117 20.01 4.29 -5.67
N LYS A 118 18.73 3.89 -5.58
CA LYS A 118 18.15 3.23 -4.41
C LYS A 118 17.84 1.78 -4.74
N GLU A 119 18.35 0.88 -3.90
CA GLU A 119 17.93 -0.52 -3.88
C GLU A 119 16.81 -0.68 -2.87
N ILE A 120 15.64 -1.12 -3.34
CA ILE A 120 14.45 -1.35 -2.51
C ILE A 120 13.82 -2.68 -2.87
N THR A 121 13.04 -3.22 -1.94
CA THR A 121 12.18 -4.40 -2.17
C THR A 121 10.74 -3.96 -1.98
N LEU A 122 9.87 -4.33 -2.92
CA LEU A 122 8.44 -4.01 -2.88
C LEU A 122 7.66 -5.32 -2.96
N GLY A 123 6.76 -5.55 -2.01
CA GLY A 123 5.88 -6.71 -1.96
C GLY A 123 4.59 -6.55 -2.79
N GLY A 124 4.26 -5.32 -3.19
CA GLY A 124 3.04 -5.06 -3.96
C GLY A 124 2.80 -3.58 -4.26
N LEU A 125 1.57 -3.28 -4.67
CA LEU A 125 1.14 -1.93 -5.02
C LEU A 125 1.27 -0.97 -3.83
N ASP A 126 0.86 -1.41 -2.65
CA ASP A 126 0.83 -0.55 -1.45
C ASP A 126 2.24 -0.14 -1.03
N ASP A 127 3.17 -1.09 -0.96
CA ASP A 127 4.59 -0.80 -0.72
C ASP A 127 5.16 0.18 -1.75
N ALA A 128 4.75 0.04 -3.02
CA ALA A 128 5.20 0.94 -4.08
C ALA A 128 4.66 2.37 -3.86
N VAL A 129 3.39 2.51 -3.48
CA VAL A 129 2.77 3.80 -3.16
C VAL A 129 3.41 4.43 -1.92
N ASP A 130 3.66 3.65 -0.88
CA ASP A 130 4.29 4.13 0.34
C ASP A 130 5.75 4.55 0.12
N TRP A 131 6.47 3.84 -0.74
CA TRP A 131 7.79 4.28 -1.16
C TRP A 131 7.73 5.62 -1.90
N LEU A 132 6.79 5.82 -2.82
CA LEU A 132 6.62 7.10 -3.53
C LEU A 132 6.34 8.26 -2.55
N ARG A 133 5.52 8.02 -1.52
CA ARG A 133 5.25 8.99 -0.44
C ARG A 133 6.50 9.32 0.40
N SER A 134 7.46 8.41 0.46
CA SER A 134 8.69 8.57 1.24
C SER A 134 9.79 9.39 0.56
N ILE A 135 9.62 9.75 -0.72
CA ILE A 135 10.60 10.51 -1.50
C ILE A 135 10.77 11.92 -0.91
N PRO A 136 11.94 12.32 -0.39
CA PRO A 136 12.07 13.56 0.39
C PRO A 136 11.63 14.85 -0.33
N GLU A 137 11.91 14.98 -1.61
CA GLU A 137 11.66 16.21 -2.38
C GLU A 137 10.23 16.32 -2.95
N ARG A 138 9.45 15.23 -2.95
CA ARG A 138 8.10 15.19 -3.56
C ARG A 138 7.05 14.49 -2.70
N GLY A 139 7.46 13.83 -1.62
CA GLY A 139 6.64 12.91 -0.84
C GLY A 139 5.39 13.56 -0.25
N VAL A 140 5.47 14.81 0.17
CA VAL A 140 4.30 15.57 0.67
C VAL A 140 3.26 15.79 -0.43
N VAL A 141 3.69 16.17 -1.63
CA VAL A 141 2.79 16.41 -2.77
C VAL A 141 2.18 15.10 -3.25
N ILE A 142 3.00 14.05 -3.36
CA ILE A 142 2.53 12.70 -3.72
C ILE A 142 1.54 12.18 -2.69
N ALA A 143 1.80 12.35 -1.39
CA ALA A 143 0.89 11.93 -0.35
C ALA A 143 -0.47 12.64 -0.48
N ALA A 144 -0.48 13.94 -0.79
CA ALA A 144 -1.71 14.68 -1.04
C ALA A 144 -2.49 14.13 -2.26
N ASP A 145 -1.79 13.87 -3.37
CA ASP A 145 -2.40 13.31 -4.57
C ASP A 145 -2.98 11.91 -4.33
N VAL A 146 -2.23 11.03 -3.65
CA VAL A 146 -2.71 9.68 -3.31
C VAL A 146 -3.92 9.75 -2.39
N ASN A 147 -3.91 10.63 -1.39
CA ASN A 147 -5.08 10.82 -0.52
C ASN A 147 -6.31 11.32 -1.32
N GLY A 148 -6.09 12.13 -2.36
CA GLY A 148 -7.13 12.55 -3.30
C GLY A 148 -7.70 11.38 -4.11
N ILE A 149 -6.84 10.47 -4.57
CA ILE A 149 -7.24 9.22 -5.25
C ILE A 149 -8.08 8.34 -4.31
N GLU A 150 -7.59 8.08 -3.10
CA GLU A 150 -8.28 7.27 -2.08
C GLU A 150 -9.67 7.85 -1.76
N ALA A 151 -9.76 9.15 -1.53
CA ALA A 151 -11.03 9.83 -1.26
C ALA A 151 -12.02 9.70 -2.43
N ARG A 152 -11.54 9.82 -3.68
CA ARG A 152 -12.38 9.68 -4.88
C ARG A 152 -12.96 8.26 -5.00
N VAL A 153 -12.14 7.24 -4.77
CA VAL A 153 -12.57 5.84 -4.74
C VAL A 153 -13.61 5.63 -3.65
N GLN A 154 -13.35 6.13 -2.43
CA GLN A 154 -14.27 6.01 -1.31
C GLN A 154 -15.64 6.63 -1.60
N ILE A 155 -15.68 7.84 -2.17
CA ILE A 155 -16.93 8.54 -2.53
C ILE A 155 -17.73 7.72 -3.54
N LEU A 156 -17.09 7.21 -4.59
CA LEU A 156 -17.78 6.44 -5.64
C LEU A 156 -18.32 5.12 -5.10
N CYS A 157 -17.51 4.40 -4.32
CA CYS A 157 -17.96 3.13 -3.74
C CYS A 157 -19.03 3.29 -2.67
N ALA A 158 -19.00 4.38 -1.88
CA ALA A 158 -20.09 4.69 -0.96
C ALA A 158 -21.40 5.06 -1.69
N GLY A 159 -21.30 5.71 -2.86
CA GLY A 159 -22.46 6.04 -3.70
C GLY A 159 -23.18 4.80 -4.24
N LEU A 160 -22.43 3.73 -4.54
CA LEU A 160 -22.96 2.46 -5.03
C LEU A 160 -23.55 1.57 -3.92
N ALA A 161 -23.19 1.81 -2.66
CA ALA A 161 -23.73 1.10 -1.51
C ALA A 161 -25.08 1.68 -1.00
N LYS A 162 -25.57 2.78 -1.60
CA LYS A 162 -26.91 3.30 -1.30
C LYS A 162 -27.97 2.47 -2.04
N PRO A 163 -28.97 1.91 -1.32
CA PRO A 163 -30.05 1.13 -1.92
C PRO A 163 -30.95 1.95 -2.84
#